data_AF-A0A2A7BM91-F1
#
_entry.id   AF-A0A2A7BM91-F1
#
_cell.length_a   1.000
_cell.length_b   1.000
_cell.length_c   1.000
_cell.angle_alpha   90.00
_cell.angle_beta   90.00
_cell.angle_gamma   90.00
#
_symmetry.space_group_name_H-M   'P 1'
#
loop_
_entity.id
_entity.type
_entity.pdbx_description
1 polymer ?
#
loop_
_entity_poly.entity_id
_entity_poly.type
_entity_poly.pdbx_seq_one_letter_code
_entity_poly.pdbx_strand_id
1 'polypeptide(L)' 'KREFDESKMSEQQLYMQLREKGIHDLMSLQQVTAEPNGRIGYRLIQQAQPITLEMLEKY' A
#
# COMPACT_ATOMS: atom_id res chain seq x y z
N LYS A 1 3.33 -5.08 33.72
CA LYS A 1 2.89 -3.97 32.85
C LYS A 1 2.82 -4.53 31.44
N ARG A 2 1.62 -4.78 30.90
CA ARG A 2 1.48 -5.24 29.51
C ARG A 2 1.66 -4.00 28.64
N GLU A 3 2.72 -3.94 27.86
CA GLU A 3 2.83 -2.95 26.78
C GLU A 3 1.72 -3.30 25.79
N PHE A 4 0.73 -2.41 25.67
CA PHE A 4 -0.18 -2.48 24.54
C PHE A 4 0.68 -2.33 23.28
N ASP A 5 0.46 -3.20 22.31
CA ASP A 5 1.12 -3.12 21.02
C ASP A 5 0.49 -1.94 20.25
N GLU A 6 0.81 -0.71 20.68
CA GLU A 6 0.32 0.57 20.15
C GLU A 6 0.71 0.78 18.67
N SER A 7 1.51 -0.13 18.11
CA SER A 7 2.04 -0.07 16.73
C SER A 7 1.14 -0.74 15.68
N LYS A 8 0.06 -1.44 16.07
CA LYS A 8 -0.76 -2.19 15.11
C LYS A 8 -1.82 -1.31 14.47
N MET A 9 -1.65 -1.06 13.17
CA MET A 9 -2.65 -0.42 12.32
C MET A 9 -3.94 -1.24 12.29
N SER A 10 -5.09 -0.58 12.48
CA SER A 10 -6.40 -1.22 12.30
C SER A 10 -6.74 -1.40 10.82
N GLU A 11 -7.59 -2.37 10.50
CA GLU A 11 -8.05 -2.62 9.13
C GLU A 11 -8.75 -1.37 8.54
N GLN A 12 -9.50 -0.65 9.36
CA GLN A 12 -10.16 0.60 8.95
C GLN A 12 -9.16 1.70 8.59
N GLN A 13 -8.07 1.83 9.37
CA GLN A 13 -6.99 2.78 9.08
C GLN A 13 -6.25 2.39 7.80
N LEU A 14 -6.01 1.10 7.60
CA LEU A 14 -5.43 0.57 6.37
C LEU A 14 -6.28 0.94 5.14
N TYR A 15 -7.60 0.69 5.18
CA TYR A 15 -8.47 1.05 4.06
C TYR A 15 -8.56 2.56 3.82
N MET A 16 -8.52 3.37 4.88
CA MET A 16 -8.49 4.83 4.75
C MET A 16 -7.23 5.27 4.00
N GLN A 17 -6.06 4.78 4.41
CA GLN A 17 -4.80 5.13 3.74
C GLN A 17 -4.73 4.61 2.30
N LEU A 18 -5.24 3.41 2.02
CA LEU A 18 -5.33 2.89 0.64
C LEU A 18 -6.18 3.82 -0.26
N ARG A 19 -7.33 4.30 0.24
CA ARG A 19 -8.16 5.27 -0.49
C ARG A 19 -7.47 6.61 -0.70
N GLU A 20 -6.71 7.10 0.28
CA GLU A 20 -5.90 8.32 0.12
C GLU A 20 -4.83 8.19 -0.97
N LYS A 21 -4.38 6.96 -1.26
CA LYS A 21 -3.47 6.65 -2.37
C LYS A 21 -4.20 6.37 -3.71
N GLY A 22 -5.52 6.52 -3.76
CA GLY A 22 -6.32 6.24 -4.95
C GLY A 22 -6.55 4.75 -5.22
N ILE A 23 -6.28 3.88 -4.24
CA ILE A 23 -6.44 2.43 -4.36
C ILE A 23 -7.82 2.06 -3.84
N HIS A 24 -8.73 1.77 -4.77
CA HIS A 24 -10.13 1.43 -4.46
C HIS A 24 -10.43 -0.07 -4.60
N ASP A 25 -9.55 -0.82 -5.26
CA ASP A 25 -9.67 -2.26 -5.46
C ASP A 25 -8.49 -2.99 -4.83
N LEU A 26 -8.76 -3.86 -3.85
CA LEU A 26 -7.72 -4.64 -3.17
C LEU A 26 -7.08 -5.68 -4.10
N MET A 27 -7.77 -6.10 -5.16
CA MET A 27 -7.21 -7.03 -6.15
C MET A 27 -6.08 -6.41 -6.97
N SER A 28 -5.98 -5.07 -6.97
CA SER A 28 -4.87 -4.35 -7.58
C SER A 28 -3.58 -4.39 -6.75
N LEU A 29 -3.64 -4.85 -5.50
CA LEU A 29 -2.49 -4.91 -4.59
C LEU A 29 -1.77 -6.25 -4.71
N GLN A 30 -0.46 -6.19 -4.92
CA GLN A 30 0.43 -7.33 -4.73
C GLN A 30 0.88 -7.44 -3.26
N GLN A 31 1.16 -6.30 -2.63
CA GLN A 31 1.66 -6.24 -1.25
C GLN A 31 1.28 -4.91 -0.60
N VAL A 32 1.01 -4.94 0.71
CA VAL A 32 0.94 -3.76 1.57
C VAL A 32 1.83 -3.97 2.79
N THR A 33 2.46 -2.91 3.27
CA THR A 33 3.35 -2.93 4.44
C THR A 33 2.99 -1.79 5.37
N ALA A 34 2.70 -2.09 6.63
CA ALA A 34 2.59 -1.07 7.67
C ALA A 34 4.00 -0.64 8.09
N GLU A 35 4.27 0.66 8.00
CA GLU A 35 5.57 1.24 8.35
C GLU A 35 5.58 1.71 9.82
N PRO A 36 6.76 1.77 10.49
CA PRO A 36 6.87 2.23 11.88
C PRO A 36 6.39 3.67 12.13
N ASN A 37 6.31 4.49 11.08
CA ASN A 37 5.82 5.87 11.12
C ASN A 37 4.28 5.97 11.08
N GLY A 38 3.57 4.84 11.07
CA GLY A 38 2.10 4.79 10.99
C GLY A 38 1.52 4.91 9.58
N ARG A 39 2.36 4.95 8.54
CA ARG A 39 1.95 4.96 7.12
C ARG A 39 1.92 3.57 6.52
N ILE A 40 1.44 3.48 5.29
CA ILE A 40 1.57 2.29 4.45
C ILE A 40 2.53 2.51 3.28
N GLY A 41 3.37 1.51 3.04
CA GLY A 41 3.96 1.23 1.73
C GLY A 41 3.09 0.22 0.98
N TYR A 42 3.08 0.27 -0.35
CA TYR A 42 2.31 -0.67 -1.17
C TYR A 42 3.01 -0.98 -2.49
N ARG A 43 2.65 -2.11 -3.09
CA ARG A 43 3.03 -2.48 -4.44
C ARG A 43 1.79 -2.98 -5.17
N LEU A 44 1.53 -2.41 -6.35
CA LEU A 44 0.46 -2.84 -7.23
C LEU A 44 0.89 -4.08 -8.04
N ILE A 45 -0.08 -4.89 -8.45
CA ILE A 45 0.13 -5.92 -9.48
C ILE A 45 0.60 -5.28 -10.77
N GLN A 46 1.31 -6.03 -11.62
CA GLN A 46 1.94 -5.50 -12.83
C GLN A 46 0.96 -4.75 -13.74
N GLN A 47 -0.27 -5.25 -13.89
CA GLN A 47 -1.30 -4.67 -14.75
C GLN A 47 -1.89 -3.36 -14.20
N ALA A 48 -1.74 -3.12 -12.90
CA ALA A 48 -2.22 -1.91 -12.23
C ALA A 48 -1.10 -0.88 -11.98
N GLN A 49 0.16 -1.22 -12.27
CA GLN A 49 1.27 -0.29 -12.13
C GLN A 49 1.22 0.78 -13.23
N PRO A 50 1.56 2.04 -12.91
CA PRO A 50 1.76 3.05 -13.94
C PRO A 50 2.95 2.65 -14.82
N ILE A 51 2.82 2.89 -16.12
CA ILE A 51 3.90 2.67 -17.07
C ILE A 51 4.99 3.71 -16.81
N THR A 52 6.23 3.26 -16.68
CA THR A 52 7.40 4.14 -16.56
C THR A 52 8.00 4.42 -17.93
N LEU A 53 8.76 5.52 -18.06
CA LEU A 53 9.48 5.82 -19.31
C LEU A 53 10.46 4.71 -19.69
N GLU A 54 11.18 4.14 -18.72
CA GLU A 54 12.09 3.01 -18.92
C GLU A 54 11.38 1.80 -19.54
N MET A 55 10.11 1.57 -19.19
CA MET A 55 9.33 0.48 -19.80
C MET A 55 9.03 0.76 -21.27
N LEU A 56 8.75 2.01 -21.64
CA LEU A 56 8.46 2.41 -23.02
C LEU A 56 9.71 2.35 -23.90
N GLU A 57 10.88 2.73 -23.37
CA GLU A 57 12.15 2.73 -24.11
C GLU A 57 12.67 1.32 -24.44
N LYS A 58 12.15 0.28 -23.77
CA LYS A 58 12.48 -1.13 -24.01
C LYS A 58 11.65 -1.77 -25.13
N TYR A 59 10.69 -1.05 -25.71
CA TYR A 59 9.92 -1.46 -26.89
C TYR A 59 10.44 -0.78 -28.15
#